data_AF-A0AAU7CUU4-F1
#
_entry.id   AF-A0AAU7CUU4-F1
#
_cell.length_a   1.000
_cell.length_b   1.000
_cell.length_c   1.000
_cell.angle_alpha   90.00
_cell.angle_beta   90.00
_cell.angle_gamma   90.00
#
_symmetry.space_group_name_H-M   'P 1'
#
loop_
_entity.id
_entity.type
_entity.pdbx_description
1 polymer ?
#
loop_
_entity_poly.entity_id
_entity_poly.type
_entity_poly.pdbx_seq_one_letter_code
_entity_poly.pdbx_strand_id
1 'polypeptide(L)'
;MANNRILLIEPGYKNKYPPLGLMKIAQYHGPRGKRDHVTFIKGEDKSVLGQAWDRIYVTTLFSFEYPKIAETIDFALRVAGGSRDKVFVGGIAASLMHERFLEERRWQGIRVIKGLLNTAPATSLQLDDFSDELYADDTSGTPIEDLIPDYSILDQIEYKYPVSDAYFTYGSRGCIRKCSFCGVPKLEGDQRDTESISAIVRGVEKFYGAKKDLTLMDNNVVASGKFREIIAEIRDLGFTPGAKLKRGRVSVQRRVDFNQGVDARILCKDKMYLRELSTICLRPLRIAFDHLGLIEPYSQAVRYATEFGLTELSNYMLYNFKDSPRDLFERMRVNVTLNEELKIRIWSFPMRFQPTDLPNRSHIGAKWSRYQLRSMQLILQATHGVVSGAPDFFRHAFGDTYQDFEKILLMPHHFIFNRQWFEKGEGKAELDQFQSDFARLADSDRDELLGLVSSTDARNFELLPTIAESSAVRRILQFYIPMDKEQEALIWNAPRPAAAVPDEERVEDAGLNDDADRASTLAASDYVEITA
;
A
#
# COMPACT_ATOMS: atom_id res chain seq x y z
N MET A 1 36.95 -6.61 19.83
CA MET A 1 35.68 -7.36 19.76
C MET A 1 34.64 -6.37 19.28
N ALA A 2 33.96 -6.65 18.17
CA ALA A 2 33.00 -5.70 17.60
C ALA A 2 31.92 -5.36 18.64
N ASN A 3 31.74 -4.06 18.85
CA ASN A 3 30.90 -3.45 19.88
C ASN A 3 30.30 -2.14 19.35
N ASN A 4 30.15 -2.06 18.01
CA ASN A 4 29.73 -0.84 17.35
C ASN A 4 28.25 -0.61 17.61
N ARG A 5 27.85 0.65 17.65
CA ARG A 5 26.47 1.09 17.85
C ARG A 5 25.86 1.38 16.49
N ILE A 6 24.87 0.57 16.14
CA ILE A 6 24.18 0.62 14.84
C ILE A 6 22.74 1.05 15.09
N LEU A 7 22.34 2.16 14.48
CA LEU A 7 20.98 2.66 14.55
C LEU A 7 20.23 2.34 13.26
N LEU A 8 19.04 1.78 13.39
CA LEU A 8 18.11 1.52 12.31
C LEU A 8 16.88 2.39 12.51
N ILE A 9 16.48 3.14 11.48
CA ILE A 9 15.38 4.11 11.56
C ILE A 9 14.37 3.80 10.45
N GLU A 10 13.13 3.52 10.86
CA GLU A 10 11.98 3.56 9.96
C GLU A 10 11.22 4.87 10.16
N PRO A 11 10.85 5.62 9.10
CA PRO A 11 10.05 6.83 9.25
C PRO A 11 8.69 6.57 9.93
N GLY A 12 8.14 7.61 10.56
CA GLY A 12 6.94 7.57 11.39
C GLY A 12 5.60 7.40 10.64
N TYR A 13 5.59 6.85 9.43
CA TYR A 13 4.35 6.52 8.72
C TYR A 13 3.69 5.24 9.24
N LYS A 14 2.38 5.09 8.96
CA LYS A 14 1.63 3.87 9.28
C LYS A 14 1.83 2.85 8.15
N ASN A 15 2.25 1.64 8.51
CA ASN A 15 2.43 0.55 7.57
C ASN A 15 2.09 -0.80 8.23
N LYS A 16 1.61 -1.71 7.41
CA LYS A 16 1.11 -3.03 7.76
C LYS A 16 2.24 -4.02 8.00
N TYR A 17 3.29 -3.95 7.19
CA TYR A 17 4.42 -4.90 7.24
C TYR A 17 5.64 -4.32 7.94
N PRO A 18 6.40 -5.13 8.70
CA PRO A 18 7.66 -4.69 9.29
C PRO A 18 8.72 -4.43 8.20
N PRO A 19 9.72 -3.58 8.48
CA PRO A 19 10.73 -3.18 7.50
C PRO A 19 11.75 -4.31 7.27
N LEU A 20 11.42 -5.25 6.38
CA LEU A 20 12.19 -6.47 6.15
C LEU A 20 13.67 -6.20 5.79
N GLY A 21 13.95 -5.12 5.05
CA GLY A 21 15.33 -4.71 4.75
C GLY A 21 16.13 -4.36 6.02
N LEU A 22 15.53 -3.61 6.95
CA LEU A 22 16.16 -3.29 8.24
C LEU A 22 16.30 -4.53 9.12
N MET A 23 15.34 -5.46 9.10
CA MET A 23 15.46 -6.72 9.84
C MET A 23 16.66 -7.56 9.34
N LYS A 24 16.96 -7.55 8.04
CA LYS A 24 18.12 -8.25 7.49
C LYS A 24 19.44 -7.52 7.79
N ILE A 25 19.44 -6.18 7.73
CA ILE A 25 20.59 -5.37 8.20
C ILE A 25 20.86 -5.60 9.69
N ALA A 26 19.81 -5.72 10.51
CA ALA A 26 19.91 -6.07 11.91
C ALA A 26 20.54 -7.45 12.11
N GLN A 27 20.19 -8.46 11.29
CA GLN A 27 20.86 -9.76 11.33
C GLN A 27 22.34 -9.67 10.94
N TYR A 28 22.69 -8.86 9.93
CA TYR A 28 24.08 -8.66 9.49
C TYR A 28 24.92 -8.06 10.63
N HIS A 29 24.42 -7.03 11.30
CA HIS A 29 25.14 -6.39 12.40
C HIS A 29 25.05 -7.15 13.72
N GLY A 30 23.91 -7.78 14.00
CA GLY A 30 23.55 -8.29 15.32
C GLY A 30 24.36 -9.49 15.82
N PRO A 31 23.89 -10.15 16.90
CA PRO A 31 24.66 -11.15 17.64
C PRO A 31 25.16 -12.36 16.84
N ARG A 32 24.49 -12.66 15.71
CA ARG A 32 24.82 -13.79 14.82
C ARG A 32 25.56 -13.38 13.55
N GLY A 33 25.77 -12.08 13.34
CA GLY A 33 26.58 -11.54 12.26
C GLY A 33 27.86 -10.91 12.85
N LYS A 34 27.97 -9.59 12.76
CA LYS A 34 29.14 -8.84 13.23
C LYS A 34 29.22 -8.67 14.74
N ARG A 35 28.16 -8.98 15.50
CA ARG A 35 28.06 -8.84 16.97
C ARG A 35 28.07 -7.40 17.48
N ASP A 36 27.55 -6.48 16.67
CA ASP A 36 27.29 -5.10 17.04
C ASP A 36 26.02 -4.94 17.90
N HIS A 37 25.89 -3.77 18.52
CA HIS A 37 24.70 -3.34 19.23
C HIS A 37 23.73 -2.64 18.28
N VAL A 38 22.64 -3.33 17.96
CA VAL A 38 21.59 -2.83 17.06
C VAL A 38 20.46 -2.22 17.87
N THR A 39 20.16 -0.95 17.59
CA THR A 39 18.97 -0.24 18.08
C THR A 39 18.07 0.10 16.91
N PHE A 40 16.77 -0.20 17.04
CA PHE A 40 15.76 0.13 16.04
C PHE A 40 14.73 1.09 16.62
N ILE A 41 14.45 2.15 15.88
CA ILE A 41 13.42 3.12 16.20
C ILE A 41 12.49 3.34 15.02
N LYS A 42 11.26 3.78 15.32
CA LYS A 42 10.28 4.23 14.33
C LYS A 42 9.91 5.68 14.61
N GLY A 43 10.07 6.55 13.61
CA GLY A 43 9.92 7.99 13.75
C GLY A 43 11.11 8.66 14.44
N GLU A 44 10.87 9.82 15.06
CA GLU A 44 11.90 10.66 15.69
C GLU A 44 12.00 10.42 17.20
N ASP A 45 12.31 9.19 17.62
CA ASP A 45 12.51 8.88 19.04
C ASP A 45 13.78 9.58 19.58
N LYS A 46 13.60 10.58 20.44
CA LYS A 46 14.69 11.38 21.00
C LYS A 46 15.59 10.60 21.98
N SER A 47 15.21 9.39 22.39
CA SER A 47 16.01 8.54 23.28
C SER A 47 17.39 8.19 22.71
N VAL A 48 17.56 8.24 21.38
CA VAL A 48 18.83 7.94 20.71
C VAL A 48 19.79 9.14 20.58
N LEU A 49 19.37 10.32 21.06
CA LEU A 49 20.21 11.52 21.08
C LEU A 49 21.26 11.45 22.21
N GLY A 50 22.39 12.13 22.00
CA GLY A 50 23.49 12.14 22.97
C GLY A 50 24.32 10.85 23.01
N GLN A 51 23.98 9.87 22.18
CA GLN A 51 24.74 8.66 21.96
C GLN A 51 25.58 8.78 20.67
N ALA A 52 26.84 8.38 20.74
CA ALA A 52 27.66 8.20 19.54
C ALA A 52 27.22 6.93 18.81
N TRP A 53 26.97 7.07 17.50
CA TRP A 53 26.62 5.98 16.58
C TRP A 53 27.76 5.77 15.59
N ASP A 54 28.04 4.51 15.29
CA ASP A 54 29.07 4.12 14.31
C ASP A 54 28.46 4.03 12.91
N ARG A 55 27.18 3.65 12.81
CA ARG A 55 26.43 3.69 11.57
C ARG A 55 24.93 3.89 11.81
N ILE A 56 24.29 4.62 10.92
CA ILE A 56 22.85 4.89 10.94
C ILE A 56 22.25 4.49 9.60
N TYR A 57 21.22 3.65 9.61
CA TYR A 57 20.48 3.24 8.43
C TYR A 57 19.05 3.78 8.49
N VAL A 58 18.61 4.49 7.46
CA VAL A 58 17.24 4.96 7.28
C VAL A 58 16.61 4.21 6.11
N THR A 59 15.49 3.54 6.34
CA THR A 59 14.72 2.92 5.26
C THR A 59 13.65 3.87 4.71
N THR A 60 13.28 3.67 3.46
CA THR A 60 12.26 4.46 2.76
C THR A 60 11.28 3.52 2.07
N LEU A 61 9.98 3.82 2.18
CA LEU A 61 8.91 3.00 1.62
C LEU A 61 8.32 3.70 0.40
N PHE A 62 7.24 4.46 0.55
CA PHE A 62 6.57 5.06 -0.62
C PHE A 62 7.11 6.44 -0.96
N SER A 63 7.24 6.73 -2.26
CA SER A 63 7.72 8.03 -2.76
C SER A 63 6.86 9.19 -2.30
N PHE A 64 5.53 9.02 -2.21
CA PHE A 64 4.63 10.08 -1.73
C PHE A 64 4.74 10.37 -0.22
N GLU A 65 5.48 9.56 0.55
CA GLU A 65 5.81 9.82 1.95
C GLU A 65 7.11 10.64 2.10
N TYR A 66 7.59 11.23 1.00
CA TYR A 66 8.79 12.06 0.95
C TYR A 66 8.88 13.08 2.09
N PRO A 67 7.81 13.79 2.52
CA PRO A 67 7.91 14.69 3.66
C PRO A 67 8.33 14.00 4.96
N LYS A 68 7.69 12.88 5.33
CA LYS A 68 8.04 12.10 6.54
C LYS A 68 9.41 11.45 6.43
N ILE A 69 9.79 11.01 5.23
CA ILE A 69 11.13 10.50 4.94
C ILE A 69 12.17 11.61 5.17
N ALA A 70 11.91 12.82 4.66
CA ALA A 70 12.80 13.95 4.78
C ALA A 70 13.01 14.38 6.23
N GLU A 71 11.92 14.49 7.01
CA GLU A 71 11.97 14.73 8.46
C GLU A 71 12.84 13.69 9.18
N THR A 72 12.71 12.42 8.80
CA THR A 72 13.48 11.32 9.38
C THR A 72 14.97 11.38 9.03
N ILE A 73 15.32 11.75 7.79
CA ILE A 73 16.73 11.92 7.38
C ILE A 73 17.35 13.12 8.12
N ASP A 74 16.61 14.22 8.25
CA ASP A 74 17.07 15.40 8.99
C ASP A 74 17.24 15.08 10.49
N PHE A 75 16.38 14.23 11.06
CA PHE A 75 16.56 13.67 12.39
C PHE A 75 17.81 12.78 12.47
N ALA A 76 18.02 11.87 11.52
CA ALA A 76 19.21 11.00 11.48
C ALA A 76 20.51 11.82 11.43
N LEU A 77 20.53 12.92 10.67
CA LEU A 77 21.66 13.85 10.61
C LEU A 77 21.93 14.55 11.95
N ARG A 78 20.87 14.92 12.69
CA ARG A 78 21.00 15.46 14.06
C ARG A 78 21.57 14.40 15.01
N VAL A 79 21.07 13.16 14.93
CA VAL A 79 21.55 12.02 15.73
C VAL A 79 23.02 11.70 15.42
N ALA A 80 23.44 11.84 14.16
CA ALA A 80 24.82 11.64 13.74
C ALA A 80 25.80 12.71 14.26
N GLY A 81 25.33 13.80 14.86
CA GLY A 81 26.19 14.86 15.42
C GLY A 81 27.09 15.55 14.37
N GLY A 82 26.68 15.55 13.10
CA GLY A 82 27.45 16.12 11.99
C GLY A 82 28.27 15.11 11.17
N SER A 83 28.42 13.85 11.60
CA SER A 83 29.07 12.77 10.84
C SER A 83 28.15 12.20 9.76
N ARG A 84 27.98 12.95 8.66
CA ARG A 84 27.04 12.61 7.57
C ARG A 84 27.39 11.30 6.87
N ASP A 85 28.67 10.99 6.77
CA ASP A 85 29.26 9.79 6.18
C ASP A 85 28.77 8.49 6.86
N LYS A 86 28.28 8.59 8.11
CA LYS A 86 27.70 7.46 8.85
C LYS A 86 26.24 7.18 8.52
N VAL A 87 25.56 8.06 7.77
CA VAL A 87 24.13 7.96 7.48
C VAL A 87 23.91 7.33 6.11
N PHE A 88 23.23 6.19 6.10
CA PHE A 88 22.89 5.41 4.93
C PHE A 88 21.37 5.45 4.74
N VAL A 89 20.91 5.90 3.58
CA VAL A 89 19.49 5.99 3.23
C VAL A 89 19.22 5.05 2.08
N GLY A 90 18.27 4.13 2.24
CA GLY A 90 17.92 3.16 1.20
C GLY A 90 16.44 2.80 1.22
N GLY A 91 16.05 1.84 0.39
CA GLY A 91 14.66 1.41 0.25
C GLY A 91 13.98 1.89 -1.03
N ILE A 92 12.67 1.72 -1.10
CA ILE A 92 11.89 1.84 -2.32
C ILE A 92 11.91 3.27 -2.86
N ALA A 93 11.55 4.27 -2.04
CA ALA A 93 11.53 5.67 -2.48
C ALA A 93 12.92 6.20 -2.84
N ALA A 94 13.95 5.91 -2.03
CA ALA A 94 15.33 6.31 -2.30
C ALA A 94 15.88 5.69 -3.59
N SER A 95 15.39 4.51 -3.98
CA SER A 95 15.79 3.86 -5.23
C SER A 95 15.04 4.41 -6.44
N LEU A 96 13.74 4.68 -6.31
CA LEU A 96 12.88 5.16 -7.39
C LEU A 96 13.09 6.65 -7.68
N MET A 97 13.45 7.44 -6.67
CA MET A 97 13.72 8.88 -6.77
C MET A 97 15.21 9.19 -6.53
N HIS A 98 16.12 8.29 -6.90
CA HIS A 98 17.52 8.35 -6.50
C HIS A 98 18.20 9.72 -6.74
N GLU A 99 18.04 10.28 -7.95
CA GLU A 99 18.62 11.58 -8.29
C GLU A 99 18.11 12.70 -7.38
N ARG A 100 16.80 12.71 -7.03
CA ARG A 100 16.22 13.69 -6.11
C ARG A 100 16.88 13.64 -4.74
N PHE A 101 17.19 12.45 -4.22
CA PHE A 101 17.87 12.30 -2.94
C PHE A 101 19.31 12.78 -3.00
N LEU A 102 20.01 12.56 -4.12
CA LEU A 102 21.39 13.03 -4.32
C LEU A 102 21.49 14.56 -4.50
N GLU A 103 20.52 15.16 -5.18
CA GLU A 103 20.49 16.61 -5.47
C GLU A 103 20.08 17.46 -4.25
N GLU A 104 19.49 16.85 -3.23
CA GLU A 104 19.03 17.55 -2.02
C GLU A 104 20.22 18.06 -1.18
N ARG A 105 20.41 19.38 -1.17
CA ARG A 105 21.60 20.03 -0.60
C ARG A 105 21.79 19.74 0.89
N ARG A 106 20.70 19.68 1.66
CA ARG A 106 20.76 19.38 3.10
C ARG A 106 21.30 17.98 3.40
N TRP A 107 21.25 17.07 2.42
CA TRP A 107 21.68 15.67 2.55
C TRP A 107 23.06 15.39 1.95
N GLN A 108 23.76 16.39 1.44
CA GLN A 108 25.13 16.21 0.93
C GLN A 108 26.03 15.52 1.97
N GLY A 109 26.71 14.45 1.55
CA GLY A 109 27.59 13.66 2.41
C GLY A 109 26.94 12.44 3.07
N ILE A 110 25.62 12.26 2.97
CA ILE A 110 25.01 10.96 3.30
C ILE A 110 25.22 9.97 2.14
N ARG A 111 25.09 8.68 2.44
CA ARG A 111 25.10 7.64 1.42
C ARG A 111 23.70 7.21 1.04
N VAL A 112 23.30 7.45 -0.21
CA VAL A 112 22.02 6.99 -0.74
C VAL A 112 22.25 5.68 -1.49
N ILE A 113 21.65 4.59 -1.03
CA ILE A 113 21.78 3.27 -1.64
C ILE A 113 20.59 3.01 -2.57
N LYS A 114 20.89 2.65 -3.82
CA LYS A 114 19.90 2.32 -4.86
C LYS A 114 19.84 0.81 -5.07
N GLY A 115 18.63 0.26 -5.06
CA GLY A 115 18.36 -1.14 -5.40
C GLY A 115 18.50 -2.09 -4.20
N LEU A 116 18.69 -3.37 -4.51
CA LEU A 116 18.77 -4.45 -3.53
C LEU A 116 20.20 -4.59 -2.95
N LEU A 117 20.28 -5.08 -1.71
CA LEU A 117 21.55 -5.48 -1.07
C LEU A 117 21.90 -6.94 -1.41
N ASN A 118 21.95 -7.24 -2.71
CA ASN A 118 22.01 -8.61 -3.27
C ASN A 118 23.40 -9.04 -3.74
N THR A 119 24.44 -8.29 -3.40
CA THR A 119 25.85 -8.67 -3.56
C THR A 119 26.52 -8.71 -2.19
N ALA A 120 27.83 -8.96 -2.14
CA ALA A 120 28.57 -8.94 -0.88
C ALA A 120 28.31 -7.63 -0.09
N PRO A 121 28.26 -7.69 1.25
CA PRO A 121 27.86 -6.56 2.09
C PRO A 121 28.61 -5.26 1.79
N ALA A 122 29.94 -5.29 1.67
CA ALA A 122 30.73 -4.09 1.37
C ALA A 122 30.36 -3.48 0.01
N THR A 123 30.19 -4.31 -1.02
CA THR A 123 29.78 -3.86 -2.37
C THR A 123 28.37 -3.29 -2.38
N SER A 124 27.41 -3.96 -1.75
CA SER A 124 26.02 -3.50 -1.69
C SER A 124 25.85 -2.19 -0.91
N LEU A 125 26.65 -2.00 0.14
CA LEU A 125 26.72 -0.76 0.92
C LEU A 125 27.69 0.27 0.31
N GLN A 126 28.32 -0.06 -0.82
CA GLN A 126 29.28 0.74 -1.58
C GLN A 126 30.52 1.18 -0.78
N LEU A 127 30.85 0.46 0.30
CA LEU A 127 31.87 0.86 1.28
C LEU A 127 33.25 1.02 0.63
N ASP A 128 33.97 2.05 1.06
CA ASP A 128 35.31 2.34 0.59
C ASP A 128 36.37 1.82 1.59
N ASP A 129 37.18 0.86 1.12
CA ASP A 129 38.29 0.30 1.89
C ASP A 129 39.42 1.32 2.09
N PHE A 130 39.59 2.27 1.15
CA PHE A 130 40.61 3.32 1.29
C PHE A 130 40.29 4.32 2.41
N SER A 131 39.03 4.40 2.81
CA SER A 131 38.54 5.29 3.85
C SER A 131 38.42 4.60 5.22
N ASP A 132 38.94 3.36 5.35
CA ASP A 132 38.83 2.51 6.56
C ASP A 132 37.38 2.40 7.06
N GLU A 133 36.40 2.35 6.14
CA GLU A 133 34.99 2.27 6.51
C GLU A 133 34.67 0.95 7.23
N LEU A 134 33.77 1.05 8.21
CA LEU A 134 33.33 -0.11 9.00
C LEU A 134 32.84 -1.26 8.09
N TYR A 135 33.58 -2.37 8.10
CA TYR A 135 33.33 -3.58 7.31
C TYR A 135 33.51 -3.45 5.79
N ALA A 136 34.36 -2.54 5.33
CA ALA A 136 34.72 -2.43 3.91
C ALA A 136 35.41 -3.69 3.36
N ASP A 137 36.01 -4.50 4.24
CA ASP A 137 36.66 -5.77 3.91
C ASP A 137 35.68 -6.92 3.58
N ASP A 138 34.39 -6.77 3.91
CA ASP A 138 33.36 -7.80 3.69
C ASP A 138 32.89 -7.87 2.22
N THR A 139 33.81 -8.23 1.35
CA THR A 139 33.66 -8.31 -0.11
C THR A 139 33.24 -9.70 -0.60
N SER A 140 33.07 -10.67 0.32
CA SER A 140 32.72 -12.06 0.01
C SER A 140 31.65 -12.67 0.91
N GLY A 141 31.17 -11.94 1.91
CA GLY A 141 30.09 -12.39 2.79
C GLY A 141 28.78 -12.63 2.03
N THR A 142 27.91 -13.40 2.68
CA THR A 142 26.54 -13.63 2.18
C THR A 142 25.83 -12.29 1.96
N PRO A 143 25.16 -12.09 0.82
CA PRO A 143 24.38 -10.89 0.60
C PRO A 143 23.39 -10.63 1.73
N ILE A 144 23.26 -9.38 2.16
CA ILE A 144 22.36 -9.00 3.26
C ILE A 144 20.93 -9.42 2.94
N GLU A 145 20.54 -9.30 1.67
CA GLU A 145 19.25 -9.75 1.15
C GLU A 145 18.95 -11.25 1.41
N ASP A 146 19.95 -12.12 1.54
CA ASP A 146 19.72 -13.56 1.70
C ASP A 146 19.76 -14.00 3.18
N LEU A 147 19.95 -13.05 4.10
CA LEU A 147 20.00 -13.32 5.54
C LEU A 147 18.61 -13.58 6.14
N ILE A 148 18.59 -14.42 7.18
CA ILE A 148 17.41 -14.63 8.04
C ILE A 148 17.09 -13.30 8.74
N PRO A 149 15.88 -12.72 8.58
CA PRO A 149 15.57 -11.43 9.17
C PRO A 149 15.52 -11.49 10.70
N ASP A 150 16.05 -10.47 11.36
CA ASP A 150 16.04 -10.36 12.82
C ASP A 150 14.72 -9.79 13.33
N TYR A 151 13.88 -10.64 13.93
CA TYR A 151 12.57 -10.22 14.47
C TYR A 151 12.68 -9.49 15.81
N SER A 152 13.81 -9.60 16.53
CA SER A 152 13.95 -9.01 17.88
C SER A 152 13.94 -7.48 17.85
N ILE A 153 14.28 -6.87 16.71
CA ILE A 153 14.19 -5.42 16.57
C ILE A 153 12.75 -4.92 16.72
N LEU A 154 11.76 -5.73 16.33
CA LEU A 154 10.34 -5.36 16.41
C LEU A 154 9.84 -5.21 17.85
N ASP A 155 10.54 -5.83 18.81
CA ASP A 155 10.23 -5.72 20.24
C ASP A 155 10.79 -4.43 20.87
N GLN A 156 11.66 -3.69 20.16
CA GLN A 156 12.28 -2.45 20.64
C GLN A 156 11.37 -1.22 20.50
N ILE A 157 10.24 -1.36 19.82
CA ILE A 157 9.29 -0.27 19.55
C ILE A 157 7.88 -0.58 20.06
N GLU A 158 7.12 0.48 20.36
CA GLU A 158 5.72 0.36 20.79
C GLU A 158 4.78 0.01 19.63
N TYR A 159 5.08 0.50 18.42
CA TYR A 159 4.24 0.28 17.24
C TYR A 159 4.12 -1.20 16.91
N LYS A 160 2.87 -1.69 16.80
CA LYS A 160 2.58 -3.08 16.43
C LYS A 160 2.11 -3.15 14.99
N TYR A 161 2.94 -3.74 14.14
CA TYR A 161 2.59 -4.00 12.75
C TYR A 161 1.39 -4.96 12.70
N PRO A 162 0.33 -4.61 11.95
CA PRO A 162 -0.82 -5.48 11.75
C PRO A 162 -0.43 -6.89 11.32
N VAL A 163 0.56 -7.03 10.42
CA VAL A 163 1.12 -8.35 10.07
C VAL A 163 2.46 -8.52 10.78
N SER A 164 2.46 -9.21 11.91
CA SER A 164 3.66 -9.44 12.72
C SER A 164 3.88 -10.92 13.12
N ASP A 165 2.83 -11.74 13.21
CA ASP A 165 2.94 -13.20 13.45
C ASP A 165 3.00 -13.99 12.12
N ALA A 166 3.98 -13.64 11.28
CA ALA A 166 4.20 -14.29 9.99
C ALA A 166 5.69 -14.49 9.72
N TYR A 167 6.02 -15.50 8.92
CA TYR A 167 7.31 -15.60 8.25
C TYR A 167 7.28 -14.72 6.99
N PHE A 168 8.23 -13.80 6.85
CA PHE A 168 8.42 -13.01 5.63
C PHE A 168 9.56 -13.59 4.79
N THR A 169 9.28 -13.96 3.55
CA THR A 169 10.27 -14.58 2.67
C THR A 169 9.93 -14.35 1.19
N TYR A 170 10.80 -14.84 0.32
CA TYR A 170 10.67 -14.81 -1.13
C TYR A 170 10.89 -16.22 -1.68
N GLY A 171 10.09 -16.61 -2.66
CA GLY A 171 10.42 -17.72 -3.57
C GLY A 171 11.15 -17.23 -4.83
N SER A 172 10.99 -15.95 -5.14
CA SER A 172 11.53 -15.29 -6.32
C SER A 172 11.57 -13.77 -6.16
N ARG A 173 12.39 -13.12 -7.00
CA ARG A 173 12.62 -11.68 -7.10
C ARG A 173 12.43 -11.19 -8.53
N GLY A 174 12.25 -9.89 -8.69
CA GLY A 174 12.02 -9.26 -9.99
C GLY A 174 10.66 -9.61 -10.58
N CYS A 175 10.45 -9.26 -11.84
CA CYS A 175 9.24 -9.63 -12.57
C CYS A 175 9.51 -9.78 -14.07
N ILE A 176 8.89 -10.77 -14.70
CA ILE A 176 8.95 -10.93 -16.16
C ILE A 176 8.22 -9.80 -16.93
N ARG A 177 7.45 -8.96 -16.23
CA ARG A 177 6.64 -7.90 -16.82
C ARG A 177 7.33 -6.55 -16.65
N LYS A 178 7.22 -5.71 -17.67
CA LYS A 178 7.76 -4.34 -17.69
C LYS A 178 6.63 -3.31 -17.68
N CYS A 179 5.67 -3.49 -16.77
CA CYS A 179 4.51 -2.60 -16.64
C CYS A 179 4.97 -1.16 -16.35
N SER A 180 4.51 -0.20 -17.13
CA SER A 180 4.94 1.21 -17.05
C SER A 180 4.57 1.90 -15.73
N PHE A 181 3.57 1.37 -15.01
CA PHE A 181 3.14 1.89 -13.72
C PHE A 181 3.88 1.26 -12.53
N CYS A 182 4.71 0.24 -12.75
CA CYS A 182 5.29 -0.58 -11.69
C CYS A 182 6.74 -0.17 -11.37
N GLY A 183 7.09 -0.16 -10.09
CA GLY A 183 8.46 0.10 -9.62
C GLY A 183 9.42 -1.10 -9.75
N VAL A 184 8.89 -2.32 -9.81
CA VAL A 184 9.68 -3.57 -9.75
C VAL A 184 10.79 -3.64 -10.80
N PRO A 185 10.56 -3.34 -12.10
CA PRO A 185 11.64 -3.41 -13.09
C PRO A 185 12.79 -2.45 -12.81
N LYS A 186 12.53 -1.32 -12.14
CA LYS A 186 13.55 -0.34 -11.74
C LYS A 186 14.26 -0.75 -10.45
N LEU A 187 13.56 -1.44 -9.54
CA LEU A 187 14.04 -1.81 -8.21
C LEU A 187 14.79 -3.13 -8.18
N GLU A 188 14.18 -4.16 -8.77
CA GLU A 188 14.62 -5.56 -8.66
C GLU A 188 15.08 -6.13 -10.00
N GLY A 189 14.63 -5.57 -11.12
CA GLY A 189 14.98 -6.02 -12.46
C GLY A 189 14.19 -7.25 -12.93
N ASP A 190 14.86 -8.09 -13.73
CA ASP A 190 14.27 -9.29 -14.32
C ASP A 190 14.00 -10.37 -13.27
N GLN A 191 13.05 -11.26 -13.58
CA GLN A 191 12.68 -12.37 -12.70
C GLN A 191 13.88 -13.28 -12.42
N ARG A 192 14.12 -13.60 -11.16
CA ARG A 192 15.09 -14.60 -10.71
C ARG A 192 14.54 -15.40 -9.53
N ASP A 193 14.95 -16.65 -9.40
CA ASP A 193 14.63 -17.45 -8.23
C ASP A 193 15.52 -17.02 -7.04
N THR A 194 15.02 -17.22 -5.83
CA THR A 194 15.78 -16.98 -4.59
C THR A 194 16.21 -18.30 -3.95
N GLU A 195 16.93 -18.19 -2.84
CA GLU A 195 17.24 -19.31 -1.96
C GLU A 195 15.96 -19.98 -1.41
N SER A 196 16.14 -21.21 -0.91
CA SER A 196 15.05 -22.04 -0.37
C SER A 196 14.25 -21.33 0.73
N ILE A 197 12.92 -21.33 0.58
CA ILE A 197 11.98 -20.81 1.57
C ILE A 197 12.17 -21.53 2.92
N SER A 198 12.43 -22.84 2.86
CA SER A 198 12.62 -23.68 4.03
C SER A 198 13.79 -23.22 4.91
N ALA A 199 14.87 -22.73 4.32
CA ALA A 199 16.04 -22.25 5.06
C ALA A 199 15.67 -21.04 5.94
N ILE A 200 14.95 -20.06 5.37
CA ILE A 200 14.50 -18.88 6.10
C ILE A 200 13.49 -19.27 7.19
N VAL A 201 12.46 -20.07 6.86
CA VAL A 201 11.41 -20.44 7.83
C VAL A 201 11.99 -21.20 9.02
N ARG A 202 12.82 -22.22 8.79
CA ARG A 202 13.46 -22.99 9.87
C ARG A 202 14.43 -22.13 10.68
N GLY A 203 15.14 -21.21 10.01
CA GLY A 203 16.01 -20.25 10.67
C GLY A 203 15.26 -19.31 11.62
N VAL A 204 14.17 -18.71 11.13
CA VAL A 204 13.29 -17.86 11.96
C VAL A 204 12.70 -18.65 13.12
N GLU A 205 12.20 -19.86 12.88
CA GLU A 205 11.64 -20.69 13.95
C GLU A 205 12.67 -21.03 15.03
N LYS A 206 13.90 -21.36 14.63
CA LYS A 206 14.99 -21.65 15.55
C LYS A 206 15.32 -20.46 16.46
N PHE A 207 15.30 -19.25 15.94
CA PHE A 207 15.75 -18.05 16.68
C PHE A 207 14.61 -17.29 17.37
N TYR A 208 13.39 -17.31 16.83
CA TYR A 208 12.28 -16.45 17.24
C TYR A 208 10.98 -17.22 17.49
N GLY A 209 11.05 -18.55 17.48
CA GLY A 209 9.92 -19.45 17.62
C GLY A 209 9.03 -19.49 16.38
N ALA A 210 8.13 -20.46 16.36
CA ALA A 210 7.21 -20.65 15.24
C ALA A 210 6.33 -19.42 15.02
N LYS A 211 6.08 -19.07 13.75
CA LYS A 211 5.13 -18.02 13.35
C LYS A 211 3.87 -18.65 12.74
N LYS A 212 2.74 -17.95 12.89
CA LYS A 212 1.42 -18.44 12.44
C LYS A 212 1.33 -18.53 10.92
N ASP A 213 1.61 -17.42 10.24
CA ASP A 213 1.41 -17.28 8.79
C ASP A 213 2.71 -17.34 8.00
N LEU A 214 2.61 -17.55 6.69
CA LEU A 214 3.70 -17.42 5.72
C LEU A 214 3.33 -16.38 4.67
N THR A 215 4.08 -15.28 4.62
CA THR A 215 3.87 -14.20 3.65
C THR A 215 5.00 -14.18 2.64
N LEU A 216 4.68 -14.54 1.39
CA LEU A 216 5.60 -14.37 0.27
C LEU A 216 5.46 -12.97 -0.29
N MET A 217 6.60 -12.30 -0.35
CA MET A 217 6.71 -10.92 -0.79
C MET A 217 7.08 -10.81 -2.28
N ASP A 218 7.06 -11.95 -3.00
CA ASP A 218 7.29 -12.07 -4.44
C ASP A 218 6.42 -11.13 -5.27
N ASN A 219 7.00 -10.52 -6.30
CA ASN A 219 6.24 -9.68 -7.24
C ASN A 219 5.40 -10.50 -8.23
N ASN A 220 5.82 -11.73 -8.56
CA ASN A 220 5.08 -12.62 -9.46
C ASN A 220 5.49 -14.09 -9.29
N VAL A 221 5.10 -14.72 -8.18
CA VAL A 221 5.51 -16.11 -7.84
C VAL A 221 5.13 -17.13 -8.91
N VAL A 222 4.02 -16.93 -9.63
CA VAL A 222 3.55 -17.86 -10.69
C VAL A 222 4.40 -17.78 -11.96
N ALA A 223 5.25 -16.75 -12.10
CA ALA A 223 6.20 -16.64 -13.19
C ALA A 223 7.53 -17.37 -12.92
N SER A 224 7.78 -17.84 -11.70
CA SER A 224 8.99 -18.60 -11.38
C SER A 224 9.02 -19.93 -12.14
N GLY A 225 10.17 -20.27 -12.72
CA GLY A 225 10.41 -21.59 -13.31
C GLY A 225 10.35 -22.72 -12.28
N LYS A 226 10.55 -22.40 -11.00
CA LYS A 226 10.48 -23.31 -9.85
C LYS A 226 9.14 -23.24 -9.12
N PHE A 227 8.09 -22.71 -9.73
CA PHE A 227 6.78 -22.56 -9.08
C PHE A 227 6.30 -23.84 -8.35
N ARG A 228 6.40 -25.01 -8.98
CA ARG A 228 5.99 -26.28 -8.34
C ARG A 228 6.85 -26.64 -7.12
N GLU A 229 8.15 -26.37 -7.19
CA GLU A 229 9.10 -26.61 -6.08
C GLU A 229 8.79 -25.66 -4.92
N ILE A 230 8.53 -24.38 -5.20
CA ILE A 230 8.11 -23.39 -4.22
C ILE A 230 6.84 -23.86 -3.48
N ILE A 231 5.80 -24.29 -4.21
CA ILE A 231 4.58 -24.78 -3.58
C ILE A 231 4.85 -26.07 -2.79
N ALA A 232 5.71 -26.96 -3.28
CA ALA A 232 6.10 -28.17 -2.57
C ALA A 232 6.81 -27.85 -1.24
N GLU A 233 7.76 -26.92 -1.23
CA GLU A 233 8.41 -26.46 0.00
C GLU A 233 7.41 -25.89 1.01
N ILE A 234 6.43 -25.10 0.55
CA ILE A 234 5.38 -24.55 1.41
C ILE A 234 4.56 -25.68 2.07
N ARG A 235 4.23 -26.74 1.32
CA ARG A 235 3.55 -27.92 1.88
C ARG A 235 4.42 -28.66 2.89
N ASP A 236 5.71 -28.87 2.58
CA ASP A 236 6.65 -29.59 3.45
C ASP A 236 6.90 -28.85 4.77
N LEU A 237 6.72 -27.52 4.79
CA LEU A 237 6.73 -26.68 5.99
C LEU A 237 5.40 -26.71 6.77
N GLY A 238 4.44 -27.52 6.34
CA GLY A 238 3.16 -27.75 7.01
C GLY A 238 2.14 -26.63 6.79
N PHE A 239 2.23 -25.89 5.69
CA PHE A 239 1.23 -24.88 5.29
C PHE A 239 0.21 -25.47 4.30
N THR A 240 -0.40 -26.60 4.67
CA THR A 240 -1.44 -27.29 3.89
C THR A 240 -2.85 -26.80 4.28
N PRO A 241 -3.89 -27.04 3.46
CA PRO A 241 -5.27 -26.65 3.77
C PRO A 241 -5.70 -27.09 5.17
N GLY A 242 -6.31 -26.17 5.91
CA GLY A 242 -6.77 -26.42 7.28
C GLY A 242 -5.69 -26.48 8.36
N ALA A 243 -4.42 -26.24 8.02
CA ALA A 243 -3.32 -26.23 8.98
C ALA A 243 -3.56 -25.25 10.13
N LYS A 244 -3.16 -25.66 11.34
CA LYS A 244 -3.27 -24.86 12.56
C LYS A 244 -1.94 -24.85 13.29
N LEU A 245 -1.63 -23.73 13.93
CA LEU A 245 -0.52 -23.62 14.87
C LEU A 245 -1.09 -23.67 16.30
N LYS A 246 -0.53 -24.55 17.15
CA LYS A 246 -0.92 -24.66 18.55
C LYS A 246 -0.14 -23.64 19.39
N ARG A 247 -0.85 -22.77 20.09
CA ARG A 247 -0.32 -21.79 21.06
C ARG A 247 -0.90 -22.11 22.43
N GLY A 248 -0.16 -22.85 23.25
CA GLY A 248 -0.65 -23.34 24.54
C GLY A 248 -1.91 -24.20 24.37
N ARG A 249 -3.06 -23.70 24.87
CA ARG A 249 -4.37 -24.37 24.75
C ARG A 249 -5.18 -23.98 23.51
N VAL A 250 -4.75 -22.94 22.78
CA VAL A 250 -5.47 -22.41 21.62
C VAL A 250 -4.84 -22.93 20.33
N SER A 251 -5.66 -23.26 19.34
CA SER A 251 -5.20 -23.57 17.98
C SER A 251 -5.64 -22.47 17.04
N VAL A 252 -4.70 -21.79 16.40
CA VAL A 252 -4.95 -20.70 15.45
C VAL A 252 -4.76 -21.22 14.02
N GLN A 253 -5.62 -20.82 13.09
CA GLN A 253 -5.45 -21.21 11.68
C GLN A 253 -4.22 -20.53 11.07
N ARG A 254 -3.46 -21.30 10.29
CA ARG A 254 -2.34 -20.79 9.49
C ARG A 254 -2.86 -20.30 8.15
N ARG A 255 -2.13 -19.36 7.57
CA ARG A 255 -2.42 -18.79 6.24
C ARG A 255 -1.12 -18.65 5.46
N VAL A 256 -1.18 -18.97 4.18
CA VAL A 256 -0.21 -18.50 3.19
C VAL A 256 -0.81 -17.26 2.53
N ASP A 257 -0.02 -16.20 2.45
CA ASP A 257 -0.36 -14.94 1.84
C ASP A 257 0.67 -14.65 0.73
N PHE A 258 0.22 -14.53 -0.51
CA PHE A 258 1.02 -13.88 -1.55
C PHE A 258 0.67 -12.39 -1.54
N ASN A 259 1.63 -11.60 -1.07
CA ASN A 259 1.43 -10.18 -0.79
C ASN A 259 1.00 -9.40 -2.05
N GLN A 260 1.54 -9.80 -3.21
CA GLN A 260 1.25 -9.20 -4.51
C GLN A 260 0.21 -10.02 -5.30
N GLY A 261 -0.46 -9.36 -6.24
CA GLY A 261 -1.41 -10.03 -7.13
C GLY A 261 -0.69 -10.95 -8.13
N VAL A 262 -1.10 -12.22 -8.22
CA VAL A 262 -0.57 -13.16 -9.20
C VAL A 262 -1.14 -12.92 -10.61
N ASP A 263 -0.34 -13.23 -11.64
CA ASP A 263 -0.64 -12.88 -13.03
C ASP A 263 -1.76 -13.76 -13.64
N ALA A 264 -2.93 -13.18 -13.85
CA ALA A 264 -4.09 -13.84 -14.49
C ALA A 264 -3.75 -14.48 -15.84
N ARG A 265 -2.84 -13.86 -16.62
CA ARG A 265 -2.44 -14.35 -17.96
C ARG A 265 -1.59 -15.61 -17.91
N ILE A 266 -1.02 -15.94 -16.75
CA ILE A 266 -0.30 -17.18 -16.51
C ILE A 266 -1.28 -18.21 -15.98
N LEU A 267 -2.04 -17.85 -14.93
CA LEU A 267 -3.03 -18.73 -14.30
C LEU A 267 -4.05 -19.31 -15.29
N CYS A 268 -4.53 -18.50 -16.24
CA CYS A 268 -5.56 -18.94 -17.18
C CYS A 268 -5.07 -19.93 -18.24
N LYS A 269 -3.75 -20.08 -18.42
CA LYS A 269 -3.17 -20.92 -19.48
C LYS A 269 -3.15 -22.40 -19.11
N ASP A 270 -2.98 -22.71 -17.82
CA ASP A 270 -2.88 -24.08 -17.34
C ASP A 270 -3.52 -24.20 -15.94
N LYS A 271 -4.47 -25.11 -15.81
CA LYS A 271 -5.13 -25.46 -14.53
C LYS A 271 -4.14 -25.93 -13.46
N MET A 272 -2.96 -26.39 -13.85
CA MET A 272 -1.91 -26.82 -12.94
C MET A 272 -1.59 -25.77 -11.87
N TYR A 273 -1.52 -24.49 -12.23
CA TYR A 273 -1.23 -23.43 -11.25
C TYR A 273 -2.24 -23.41 -10.11
N LEU A 274 -3.54 -23.39 -10.44
CA LEU A 274 -4.61 -23.35 -9.45
C LEU A 274 -4.70 -24.66 -8.66
N ARG A 275 -4.42 -25.79 -9.30
CA ARG A 275 -4.30 -27.09 -8.62
C ARG A 275 -3.20 -27.05 -7.56
N GLU A 276 -2.00 -26.61 -7.90
CA GLU A 276 -0.90 -26.49 -6.92
C GLU A 276 -1.26 -25.50 -5.81
N LEU A 277 -1.80 -24.33 -6.13
CA LEU A 277 -2.22 -23.33 -5.12
C LEU A 277 -3.28 -23.87 -4.16
N SER A 278 -4.18 -24.73 -4.62
CA SER A 278 -5.20 -25.36 -3.76
C SER A 278 -4.62 -26.32 -2.71
N THR A 279 -3.37 -26.77 -2.88
CA THR A 279 -2.70 -27.70 -1.98
C THR A 279 -2.01 -27.05 -0.78
N ILE A 280 -2.08 -25.71 -0.67
CA ILE A 280 -1.56 -24.94 0.45
C ILE A 280 -2.70 -24.15 1.13
N CYS A 281 -2.52 -23.70 2.38
CA CYS A 281 -3.52 -22.86 3.06
C CYS A 281 -3.50 -21.40 2.57
N LEU A 282 -3.56 -21.20 1.25
CA LEU A 282 -3.60 -19.88 0.62
C LEU A 282 -4.93 -19.19 0.90
N ARG A 283 -4.89 -17.98 1.45
CA ARG A 283 -6.09 -17.17 1.67
C ARG A 283 -5.72 -15.68 1.80
N PRO A 284 -6.37 -14.76 1.07
CA PRO A 284 -7.07 -15.00 -0.20
C PRO A 284 -6.08 -15.32 -1.33
N LEU A 285 -6.58 -15.89 -2.42
CA LEU A 285 -5.86 -15.85 -3.70
C LEU A 285 -6.02 -14.46 -4.32
N ARG A 286 -4.93 -13.70 -4.42
CA ARG A 286 -4.93 -12.37 -5.05
C ARG A 286 -4.59 -12.44 -6.51
N ILE A 287 -5.50 -12.11 -7.41
CA ILE A 287 -5.24 -12.10 -8.86
C ILE A 287 -5.22 -10.64 -9.34
N ALA A 288 -4.18 -10.23 -10.07
CA ALA A 288 -4.09 -8.86 -10.58
C ALA A 288 -5.12 -8.59 -11.69
N PHE A 289 -5.85 -7.46 -11.62
CA PHE A 289 -6.89 -7.09 -12.58
C PHE A 289 -6.86 -5.59 -12.95
N ASP A 290 -5.78 -5.18 -13.60
CA ASP A 290 -5.46 -3.75 -13.79
C ASP A 290 -6.09 -3.09 -15.03
N HIS A 291 -6.57 -3.84 -16.03
CA HIS A 291 -7.16 -3.26 -17.25
C HIS A 291 -8.16 -4.18 -17.93
N LEU A 292 -9.04 -3.62 -18.77
CA LEU A 292 -10.13 -4.34 -19.45
C LEU A 292 -9.64 -5.53 -20.29
N GLY A 293 -8.48 -5.42 -20.94
CA GLY A 293 -7.88 -6.54 -21.68
C GLY A 293 -7.53 -7.78 -20.85
N LEU A 294 -7.67 -7.72 -19.52
CA LEU A 294 -7.52 -8.89 -18.63
C LEU A 294 -8.84 -9.57 -18.29
N ILE A 295 -10.01 -9.06 -18.70
CA ILE A 295 -11.32 -9.63 -18.33
C ILE A 295 -11.37 -11.14 -18.61
N GLU A 296 -10.98 -11.57 -19.81
CA GLU A 296 -10.98 -12.98 -20.20
C GLU A 296 -9.98 -13.82 -19.38
N PRO A 297 -8.66 -13.51 -19.35
CA PRO A 297 -7.71 -14.22 -18.49
C PRO A 297 -8.12 -14.27 -17.03
N TYR A 298 -8.59 -13.15 -16.49
CA TYR A 298 -9.02 -13.02 -15.10
C TYR A 298 -10.20 -13.92 -14.80
N SER A 299 -11.29 -13.81 -15.57
CA SER A 299 -12.49 -14.61 -15.39
C SER A 299 -12.19 -16.10 -15.51
N GLN A 300 -11.35 -16.48 -16.48
CA GLN A 300 -10.94 -17.87 -16.65
C GLN A 300 -10.12 -18.39 -15.46
N ALA A 301 -9.20 -17.59 -14.93
CA ALA A 301 -8.41 -17.94 -13.74
C ALA A 301 -9.30 -18.10 -12.50
N VAL A 302 -10.30 -17.23 -12.30
CA VAL A 302 -11.28 -17.33 -11.21
C VAL A 302 -12.10 -18.62 -11.31
N ARG A 303 -12.56 -18.98 -12.51
CA ARG A 303 -13.29 -20.23 -12.75
C ARG A 303 -12.43 -21.46 -12.43
N TYR A 304 -11.17 -21.47 -12.87
CA TYR A 304 -10.23 -22.54 -12.52
C TYR A 304 -9.95 -22.60 -11.02
N ALA A 305 -9.79 -21.45 -10.35
CA ALA A 305 -9.61 -21.41 -8.91
C ALA A 305 -10.79 -22.07 -8.18
N THR A 306 -12.02 -21.74 -8.61
CA THR A 306 -13.26 -22.29 -8.06
C THR A 306 -13.35 -23.81 -8.25
N GLU A 307 -12.96 -24.32 -9.42
CA GLU A 307 -12.92 -25.77 -9.72
C GLU A 307 -12.03 -26.55 -8.73
N PHE A 308 -10.96 -25.93 -8.23
CA PHE A 308 -10.06 -26.52 -7.23
C PHE A 308 -10.37 -26.09 -5.78
N GLY A 309 -11.55 -25.50 -5.53
CA GLY A 309 -12.01 -25.16 -4.17
C GLY A 309 -11.40 -23.89 -3.59
N LEU A 310 -10.75 -23.05 -4.40
CA LEU A 310 -10.29 -21.73 -3.99
C LEU A 310 -11.44 -20.72 -4.15
N THR A 311 -12.20 -20.51 -3.08
CA THR A 311 -13.45 -19.72 -3.10
C THR A 311 -13.33 -18.33 -2.46
N GLU A 312 -12.15 -17.98 -1.94
CA GLU A 312 -11.87 -16.65 -1.39
C GLU A 312 -10.75 -16.00 -2.20
N LEU A 313 -11.14 -15.02 -3.02
CA LEU A 313 -10.25 -14.32 -3.92
C LEU A 313 -10.30 -12.82 -3.66
N SER A 314 -9.21 -12.15 -3.98
CA SER A 314 -9.24 -10.70 -4.06
C SER A 314 -8.47 -10.21 -5.29
N ASN A 315 -8.62 -8.94 -5.61
CA ASN A 315 -7.84 -8.33 -6.67
C ASN A 315 -7.47 -6.90 -6.34
N TYR A 316 -6.28 -6.53 -6.79
CA TYR A 316 -5.85 -5.16 -6.90
C TYR A 316 -6.36 -4.62 -8.23
N MET A 317 -6.99 -3.43 -8.21
CA MET A 317 -7.48 -2.76 -9.41
C MET A 317 -6.88 -1.37 -9.52
N LEU A 318 -5.86 -1.24 -10.37
CA LEU A 318 -5.32 0.07 -10.70
C LEU A 318 -6.40 0.95 -11.35
N TYR A 319 -6.53 2.20 -10.92
CA TYR A 319 -7.29 3.23 -11.63
C TYR A 319 -6.50 4.53 -11.72
N ASN A 320 -7.00 5.55 -12.43
CA ASN A 320 -6.31 6.84 -12.61
C ASN A 320 -5.00 6.76 -13.43
N PHE A 321 -4.78 5.70 -14.22
CA PHE A 321 -3.60 5.57 -15.07
C PHE A 321 -3.91 5.95 -16.53
N LYS A 322 -4.38 4.96 -17.31
CA LYS A 322 -4.84 5.12 -18.69
C LYS A 322 -6.34 4.80 -18.84
N ASP A 323 -6.91 4.28 -17.78
CA ASP A 323 -8.30 3.88 -17.66
C ASP A 323 -9.20 5.10 -17.39
N SER A 324 -10.45 5.01 -17.82
CA SER A 324 -11.53 5.93 -17.49
C SER A 324 -12.32 5.44 -16.26
N PRO A 325 -13.16 6.29 -15.65
CA PRO A 325 -14.15 5.85 -14.68
C PRO A 325 -14.99 4.66 -15.16
N ARG A 326 -15.36 4.63 -16.46
CA ARG A 326 -16.07 3.50 -17.07
C ARG A 326 -15.25 2.22 -17.02
N ASP A 327 -13.99 2.28 -17.42
CA ASP A 327 -13.11 1.11 -17.43
C ASP A 327 -12.90 0.52 -16.02
N LEU A 328 -12.87 1.37 -14.98
CA LEU A 328 -12.85 0.89 -13.59
C LEU A 328 -14.18 0.22 -13.22
N PHE A 329 -15.31 0.87 -13.52
CA PHE A 329 -16.64 0.34 -13.21
C PHE A 329 -16.89 -1.04 -13.82
N GLU A 330 -16.55 -1.22 -15.10
CA GLU A 330 -16.72 -2.51 -15.79
C GLU A 330 -15.90 -3.63 -15.11
N ARG A 331 -14.67 -3.34 -14.69
CA ARG A 331 -13.86 -4.32 -13.94
C ARG A 331 -14.45 -4.66 -12.58
N MET A 332 -14.96 -3.66 -11.86
CA MET A 332 -15.66 -3.90 -10.60
C MET A 332 -16.91 -4.77 -10.81
N ARG A 333 -17.69 -4.48 -11.86
CA ARG A 333 -18.90 -5.23 -12.22
C ARG A 333 -18.61 -6.70 -12.51
N VAL A 334 -17.53 -7.00 -13.23
CA VAL A 334 -17.11 -8.39 -13.52
C VAL A 334 -16.96 -9.21 -12.23
N ASN A 335 -16.41 -8.63 -11.16
CA ASN A 335 -16.30 -9.33 -9.88
C ASN A 335 -17.66 -9.61 -9.24
N VAL A 336 -18.61 -8.69 -9.33
CA VAL A 336 -19.98 -8.91 -8.84
C VAL A 336 -20.63 -10.06 -9.60
N THR A 337 -20.55 -10.04 -10.93
CA THR A 337 -21.09 -11.12 -11.78
C THR A 337 -20.48 -12.47 -11.44
N LEU A 338 -19.16 -12.55 -11.28
CA LEU A 338 -18.47 -13.81 -10.93
C LEU A 338 -18.84 -14.30 -9.52
N ASN A 339 -19.05 -13.40 -8.55
CA ASN A 339 -19.55 -13.76 -7.22
C ASN A 339 -20.93 -14.41 -7.29
N GLU A 340 -21.87 -13.79 -7.99
CA GLU A 340 -23.24 -14.29 -8.14
C GLU A 340 -23.27 -15.63 -8.87
N GLU A 341 -22.52 -15.73 -9.97
CA GLU A 341 -22.47 -16.92 -10.81
C GLU A 341 -21.85 -18.12 -10.08
N LEU A 342 -20.70 -17.92 -9.43
CA LEU A 342 -19.90 -18.99 -8.86
C LEU A 342 -20.17 -19.23 -7.37
N LYS A 343 -20.93 -18.35 -6.71
CA LYS A 343 -21.24 -18.39 -5.26
C LYS A 343 -19.98 -18.44 -4.39
N ILE A 344 -19.00 -17.62 -4.77
CA ILE A 344 -17.71 -17.46 -4.10
C ILE A 344 -17.62 -16.07 -3.45
N ARG A 345 -16.48 -15.77 -2.83
CA ARG A 345 -16.19 -14.45 -2.25
C ARG A 345 -15.00 -13.82 -2.98
N ILE A 346 -15.29 -12.83 -3.81
CA ILE A 346 -14.34 -11.94 -4.48
C ILE A 346 -14.57 -10.52 -3.95
N TRP A 347 -13.51 -9.88 -3.48
CA TRP A 347 -13.52 -8.45 -3.17
C TRP A 347 -12.35 -7.75 -3.85
N SER A 348 -12.46 -6.45 -4.05
CA SER A 348 -11.43 -5.69 -4.73
C SER A 348 -10.90 -4.54 -3.93
N PHE A 349 -9.66 -4.19 -4.22
CA PHE A 349 -8.97 -3.03 -3.71
C PHE A 349 -8.60 -2.10 -4.86
N PRO A 350 -9.43 -1.08 -5.16
CA PRO A 350 -9.05 -0.04 -6.09
C PRO A 350 -7.82 0.72 -5.58
N MET A 351 -6.79 0.80 -6.40
CA MET A 351 -5.55 1.50 -6.09
C MET A 351 -5.38 2.66 -7.06
N ARG A 352 -5.37 3.88 -6.52
CA ARG A 352 -5.17 5.08 -7.33
C ARG A 352 -3.73 5.09 -7.82
N PHE A 353 -3.54 5.12 -9.13
CA PHE A 353 -2.23 5.26 -9.71
C PHE A 353 -1.58 6.58 -9.28
N GLN A 354 -0.35 6.45 -8.80
CA GLN A 354 0.60 7.54 -8.61
C GLN A 354 1.91 7.13 -9.30
N PRO A 355 2.57 8.03 -10.05
CA PRO A 355 3.89 7.78 -10.57
C PRO A 355 4.84 7.41 -9.43
N THR A 356 5.65 6.39 -9.67
CA THR A 356 6.55 5.78 -8.66
C THR A 356 7.61 6.74 -8.12
N ASP A 357 7.83 7.85 -8.80
CA ASP A 357 8.83 8.89 -8.52
C ASP A 357 8.22 10.24 -8.13
N LEU A 358 6.90 10.28 -7.90
CA LEU A 358 6.22 11.50 -7.46
C LEU A 358 6.27 11.61 -5.93
N PRO A 359 6.76 12.72 -5.37
CA PRO A 359 6.93 12.89 -3.91
C PRO A 359 5.62 13.24 -3.18
N ASN A 360 4.48 13.20 -3.88
CA ASN A 360 3.16 13.51 -3.35
C ASN A 360 2.08 12.79 -4.18
N ARG A 361 0.81 12.88 -3.76
CA ARG A 361 -0.33 12.23 -4.42
C ARG A 361 -1.10 13.13 -5.40
N SER A 362 -0.40 13.99 -6.14
CA SER A 362 -1.05 14.99 -7.01
C SER A 362 -1.45 14.47 -8.40
N HIS A 363 -1.07 13.24 -8.78
CA HIS A 363 -1.31 12.78 -10.15
C HIS A 363 -2.80 12.63 -10.49
N ILE A 364 -3.17 13.15 -11.65
CA ILE A 364 -4.49 13.01 -12.26
C ILE A 364 -4.28 12.42 -13.66
N GLY A 365 -4.87 11.25 -13.90
CA GLY A 365 -4.82 10.55 -15.17
C GLY A 365 -5.66 11.27 -16.23
N ALA A 366 -5.31 11.08 -17.51
CA ALA A 366 -5.88 11.87 -18.62
C ALA A 366 -7.41 11.76 -18.79
N LYS A 367 -8.04 10.73 -18.22
CA LYS A 367 -9.49 10.47 -18.32
C LYS A 367 -10.24 10.66 -17.00
N TRP A 368 -9.57 11.22 -15.99
CA TRP A 368 -10.11 11.46 -14.66
C TRP A 368 -10.02 12.95 -14.35
N SER A 369 -10.98 13.46 -13.58
CA SER A 369 -10.89 14.80 -13.02
C SER A 369 -10.48 14.78 -11.55
N ARG A 370 -9.97 15.91 -11.03
CA ARG A 370 -9.70 16.09 -9.60
C ARG A 370 -10.94 15.78 -8.75
N TYR A 371 -12.10 16.22 -9.21
CA TYR A 371 -13.37 16.01 -8.51
C TYR A 371 -13.76 14.53 -8.47
N GLN A 372 -13.73 13.85 -9.62
CA GLN A 372 -14.07 12.41 -9.69
C GLN A 372 -13.14 11.55 -8.84
N LEU A 373 -11.84 11.86 -8.81
CA LEU A 373 -10.88 11.14 -7.96
C LEU A 373 -11.19 11.32 -6.48
N ARG A 374 -11.63 12.53 -6.09
CA ARG A 374 -12.07 12.81 -4.72
C ARG A 374 -13.38 12.08 -4.40
N SER A 375 -14.35 12.10 -5.29
CA SER A 375 -15.58 11.32 -5.16
C SER A 375 -15.30 9.83 -4.97
N MET A 376 -14.43 9.25 -5.81
CA MET A 376 -14.01 7.85 -5.68
C MET A 376 -13.36 7.57 -4.31
N GLN A 377 -12.49 8.46 -3.84
CA GLN A 377 -11.87 8.34 -2.52
C GLN A 377 -12.90 8.35 -1.39
N LEU A 378 -13.92 9.20 -1.46
CA LEU A 378 -15.00 9.27 -0.46
C LEU A 378 -15.85 7.99 -0.45
N ILE A 379 -16.18 7.44 -1.63
CA ILE A 379 -16.84 6.13 -1.73
C ILE A 379 -15.96 5.05 -1.08
N LEU A 380 -14.65 5.06 -1.34
CA LEU A 380 -13.72 4.11 -0.75
C LEU A 380 -13.58 4.28 0.77
N GLN A 381 -13.57 5.50 1.29
CA GLN A 381 -13.56 5.73 2.74
C GLN A 381 -14.82 5.17 3.41
N ALA A 382 -16.00 5.40 2.83
CA ALA A 382 -17.27 4.85 3.31
C ALA A 382 -17.32 3.32 3.26
N THR A 383 -16.60 2.71 2.31
CA THR A 383 -16.50 1.25 2.13
C THR A 383 -15.25 0.64 2.76
N HIS A 384 -14.51 1.40 3.58
CA HIS A 384 -13.26 1.01 4.24
C HIS A 384 -12.12 0.57 3.30
N GLY A 385 -12.15 1.03 2.04
CA GLY A 385 -11.16 0.76 1.00
C GLY A 385 -11.45 -0.48 0.17
N VAL A 386 -12.64 -1.06 0.31
CA VAL A 386 -12.98 -2.36 -0.29
C VAL A 386 -14.22 -2.24 -1.16
N VAL A 387 -14.11 -2.72 -2.39
CA VAL A 387 -15.29 -3.00 -3.23
C VAL A 387 -15.77 -4.39 -2.87
N SER A 388 -16.88 -4.47 -2.14
CA SER A 388 -17.50 -5.74 -1.79
C SER A 388 -18.05 -6.42 -3.04
N GLY A 389 -17.91 -7.75 -3.08
CA GLY A 389 -18.59 -8.60 -4.05
C GLY A 389 -20.09 -8.74 -3.84
N ALA A 390 -20.63 -8.27 -2.70
CA ALA A 390 -22.05 -8.36 -2.38
C ALA A 390 -22.87 -7.43 -3.30
N PRO A 391 -23.80 -7.94 -4.11
CA PRO A 391 -24.48 -7.17 -5.16
C PRO A 391 -25.21 -5.93 -4.64
N ASP A 392 -25.90 -6.03 -3.51
CA ASP A 392 -26.68 -4.90 -2.97
C ASP A 392 -25.79 -3.80 -2.42
N PHE A 393 -24.68 -4.19 -1.75
CA PHE A 393 -23.69 -3.23 -1.29
C PHE A 393 -22.99 -2.55 -2.46
N PHE A 394 -22.64 -3.32 -3.49
CA PHE A 394 -22.02 -2.80 -4.71
C PHE A 394 -22.93 -1.80 -5.42
N ARG A 395 -24.19 -2.18 -5.67
CA ARG A 395 -25.18 -1.32 -6.33
C ARG A 395 -25.45 -0.05 -5.53
N HIS A 396 -25.51 -0.14 -4.21
CA HIS A 396 -25.63 1.04 -3.36
C HIS A 396 -24.40 1.95 -3.46
N ALA A 397 -23.18 1.42 -3.34
CA ALA A 397 -21.97 2.23 -3.34
C ALA A 397 -21.60 2.81 -4.71
N PHE A 398 -21.71 2.01 -5.77
CA PHE A 398 -21.18 2.32 -7.11
C PHE A 398 -22.26 2.45 -8.20
N GLY A 399 -23.52 2.12 -7.92
CA GLY A 399 -24.61 2.16 -8.91
C GLY A 399 -24.79 0.85 -9.70
N ASP A 400 -25.94 0.71 -10.37
CA ASP A 400 -26.28 -0.49 -11.15
C ASP A 400 -25.91 -0.40 -12.63
N THR A 401 -25.63 0.80 -13.13
CA THR A 401 -25.09 1.03 -14.47
C THR A 401 -23.91 2.00 -14.41
N TYR A 402 -23.11 2.08 -15.47
CA TYR A 402 -22.06 3.10 -15.54
C TYR A 402 -22.64 4.51 -15.40
N GLN A 403 -23.84 4.74 -15.94
CA GLN A 403 -24.52 6.03 -15.83
C GLN A 403 -24.85 6.36 -14.37
N ASP A 404 -25.16 5.38 -13.55
CA ASP A 404 -25.35 5.59 -12.11
C ASP A 404 -24.02 5.90 -11.41
N PHE A 405 -22.95 5.18 -11.78
CA PHE A 405 -21.62 5.45 -11.24
C PHE A 405 -21.12 6.85 -11.60
N GLU A 406 -21.29 7.27 -12.85
CA GLU A 406 -20.93 8.59 -13.34
C GLU A 406 -21.69 9.69 -12.58
N LYS A 407 -23.00 9.51 -12.35
CA LYS A 407 -23.78 10.42 -11.50
C LYS A 407 -23.22 10.48 -10.09
N ILE A 408 -22.93 9.34 -9.46
CA ILE A 408 -22.36 9.29 -8.11
C ILE A 408 -21.03 10.05 -8.05
N LEU A 409 -20.16 9.88 -9.05
CA LEU A 409 -18.87 10.60 -9.09
C LEU A 409 -19.02 12.12 -9.25
N LEU A 410 -20.14 12.58 -9.78
CA LEU A 410 -20.47 14.00 -9.95
C LEU A 410 -21.26 14.57 -8.76
N MET A 411 -21.74 13.76 -7.82
CA MET A 411 -22.50 14.24 -6.65
C MET A 411 -21.65 15.13 -5.74
N PRO A 412 -22.26 16.11 -5.06
CA PRO A 412 -21.64 16.79 -3.93
C PRO A 412 -21.00 15.81 -2.94
N HIS A 413 -19.75 16.08 -2.59
CA HIS A 413 -18.94 15.20 -1.76
C HIS A 413 -19.59 14.83 -0.40
N HIS A 414 -20.33 15.75 0.21
CA HIS A 414 -21.00 15.48 1.48
C HIS A 414 -22.20 14.51 1.32
N PHE A 415 -22.87 14.50 0.16
CA PHE A 415 -23.87 13.47 -0.16
C PHE A 415 -23.23 12.09 -0.35
N ILE A 416 -22.03 12.01 -0.89
CA ILE A 416 -21.30 10.74 -1.05
C ILE A 416 -20.86 10.21 0.33
N PHE A 417 -20.23 11.07 1.14
CA PHE A 417 -19.66 10.66 2.42
C PHE A 417 -20.73 10.30 3.45
N ASN A 418 -21.80 11.10 3.53
CA ASN A 418 -22.90 10.92 4.48
C ASN A 418 -24.14 10.29 3.83
N ARG A 419 -23.96 9.46 2.80
CA ARG A 419 -25.02 8.94 1.92
C ARG A 419 -26.21 8.34 2.66
N GLN A 420 -25.97 7.53 3.69
CA GLN A 420 -27.04 6.92 4.46
C GLN A 420 -27.92 7.95 5.19
N TRP A 421 -27.33 9.04 5.69
CA TRP A 421 -28.07 10.12 6.36
C TRP A 421 -28.92 10.91 5.36
N PHE A 422 -28.38 11.22 4.18
CA PHE A 422 -29.14 11.89 3.12
C PHE A 422 -30.22 10.99 2.52
N GLU A 423 -30.04 9.67 2.43
CA GLU A 423 -31.05 8.78 1.86
C GLU A 423 -32.20 8.45 2.83
N LYS A 424 -31.93 8.42 4.15
CA LYS A 424 -32.88 7.90 5.16
C LYS A 424 -33.19 8.86 6.32
N GLY A 425 -32.46 9.97 6.43
CA GLY A 425 -32.55 10.92 7.53
C GLY A 425 -33.07 12.28 7.11
N GLU A 426 -32.67 13.31 7.85
CA GLU A 426 -33.18 14.69 7.71
C GLU A 426 -32.71 15.38 6.42
N GLY A 427 -31.57 14.95 5.85
CA GLY A 427 -31.05 15.45 4.58
C GLY A 427 -31.83 15.01 3.34
N LYS A 428 -32.86 14.16 3.50
CA LYS A 428 -33.56 13.56 2.35
C LYS A 428 -34.20 14.57 1.41
N ALA A 429 -34.83 15.62 1.94
CA ALA A 429 -35.46 16.65 1.11
C ALA A 429 -34.44 17.38 0.23
N GLU A 430 -33.24 17.64 0.77
CA GLU A 430 -32.14 18.28 0.04
C GLU A 430 -31.59 17.37 -1.06
N LEU A 431 -31.35 16.09 -0.76
CA LEU A 431 -30.90 15.10 -1.74
C LEU A 431 -31.93 14.94 -2.87
N ASP A 432 -33.22 14.83 -2.53
CA ASP A 432 -34.30 14.67 -3.51
C ASP A 432 -34.39 15.90 -4.44
N GLN A 433 -34.19 17.12 -3.90
CA GLN A 433 -34.12 18.35 -4.69
C GLN A 433 -32.91 18.37 -5.62
N PHE A 434 -31.71 18.05 -5.11
CA PHE A 434 -30.51 17.94 -5.93
C PHE A 434 -30.70 16.92 -7.06
N GLN A 435 -31.24 15.74 -6.77
CA GLN A 435 -31.46 14.70 -7.79
C GLN A 435 -32.42 15.17 -8.90
N SER A 436 -33.49 15.88 -8.52
CA SER A 436 -34.45 16.47 -9.45
C SER A 436 -33.78 17.50 -10.37
N ASP A 437 -32.94 18.38 -9.82
CA ASP A 437 -32.22 19.40 -10.60
C ASP A 437 -31.10 18.79 -11.46
N PHE A 438 -30.36 17.81 -10.92
CA PHE A 438 -29.31 17.10 -11.63
C PHE A 438 -29.83 16.31 -12.83
N ALA A 439 -31.01 15.69 -12.70
CA ALA A 439 -31.65 14.93 -13.78
C ALA A 439 -32.03 15.80 -14.99
N ARG A 440 -32.19 17.13 -14.80
CA ARG A 440 -32.53 18.08 -15.86
C ARG A 440 -31.31 18.66 -16.58
N LEU A 441 -30.10 18.43 -16.07
CA LEU A 441 -28.88 18.88 -16.72
C LEU A 441 -28.66 18.15 -18.04
N ALA A 442 -28.41 18.91 -19.11
CA ALA A 442 -27.91 18.37 -20.37
C ALA A 442 -26.45 17.89 -20.21
N ASP A 443 -25.95 17.11 -21.17
CA ASP A 443 -24.56 16.63 -21.13
C ASP A 443 -23.56 17.80 -21.12
N SER A 444 -23.83 18.88 -21.87
CA SER A 444 -23.01 20.09 -21.84
C SER A 444 -23.02 20.80 -20.48
N ASP A 445 -24.15 20.78 -19.77
CA ASP A 445 -24.23 21.35 -18.41
C ASP A 445 -23.40 20.53 -17.42
N ARG A 446 -23.39 19.19 -17.58
CA ARG A 446 -22.58 18.30 -16.74
C ARG A 446 -21.09 18.47 -17.00
N ASP A 447 -20.70 18.67 -18.25
CA ASP A 447 -19.32 18.97 -18.64
C ASP A 447 -18.84 20.31 -18.04
N GLU A 448 -19.67 21.35 -18.13
CA GLU A 448 -19.41 22.66 -17.50
C GLU A 448 -19.27 22.50 -15.98
N LEU A 449 -20.25 21.86 -15.33
CA LEU A 449 -20.24 21.60 -13.89
C LEU A 449 -18.97 20.88 -13.46
N LEU A 450 -18.61 19.79 -14.14
CA LEU A 450 -17.41 19.01 -13.87
C LEU A 450 -16.15 19.85 -14.03
N GLY A 451 -16.07 20.68 -15.07
CA GLY A 451 -14.96 21.60 -15.32
C GLY A 451 -14.79 22.61 -14.17
N LEU A 452 -15.87 23.23 -13.71
CA LEU A 452 -15.87 24.21 -12.63
C LEU A 452 -15.42 23.60 -11.30
N VAL A 453 -16.03 22.48 -10.88
CA VAL A 453 -15.72 21.85 -9.58
C VAL A 453 -14.34 21.15 -9.57
N SER A 454 -13.81 20.79 -10.74
CA SER A 454 -12.48 20.16 -10.84
C SER A 454 -11.34 21.18 -10.86
N SER A 455 -11.58 22.38 -11.37
CA SER A 455 -10.59 23.46 -11.50
C SER A 455 -10.49 24.35 -10.26
N THR A 456 -11.45 24.25 -9.34
CA THR A 456 -11.56 25.12 -8.16
C THR A 456 -11.29 24.34 -6.87
N ASP A 457 -10.62 24.98 -5.91
CA ASP A 457 -10.47 24.41 -4.58
C ASP A 457 -11.81 24.47 -3.81
N ALA A 458 -12.15 23.43 -3.05
CA ALA A 458 -13.48 23.32 -2.41
C ALA A 458 -13.84 24.50 -1.50
N ARG A 459 -12.84 25.18 -0.92
CA ARG A 459 -13.03 26.39 -0.11
C ARG A 459 -13.61 27.58 -0.88
N ASN A 460 -13.47 27.58 -2.21
CA ASN A 460 -13.89 28.67 -3.08
C ASN A 460 -15.12 28.31 -3.91
N PHE A 461 -15.84 27.23 -3.58
CA PHE A 461 -17.01 26.79 -4.35
C PHE A 461 -18.18 27.79 -4.31
N GLU A 462 -18.25 28.63 -3.28
CA GLU A 462 -19.21 29.74 -3.18
C GLU A 462 -19.10 30.76 -4.34
N LEU A 463 -17.95 30.84 -5.00
CA LEU A 463 -17.71 31.75 -6.13
C LEU A 463 -18.15 31.16 -7.47
N LEU A 464 -18.32 29.83 -7.57
CA LEU A 464 -18.64 29.15 -8.83
C LEU A 464 -19.92 29.65 -9.51
N PRO A 465 -21.02 29.98 -8.79
CA PRO A 465 -22.22 30.53 -9.43
C PRO A 465 -21.97 31.84 -10.20
N THR A 466 -20.95 32.63 -9.82
CA THR A 466 -20.64 33.89 -10.50
C THR A 466 -19.98 33.71 -11.87
N ILE A 467 -19.37 32.55 -12.10
CA ILE A 467 -18.61 32.23 -13.31
C ILE A 467 -19.29 31.15 -14.17
N ALA A 468 -20.31 30.46 -13.66
CA ALA A 468 -21.09 29.51 -14.43
C ALA A 468 -21.83 30.20 -15.59
N GLU A 469 -21.77 29.64 -16.78
CA GLU A 469 -22.43 30.09 -18.00
C GLU A 469 -23.89 29.62 -18.01
N SER A 470 -24.13 28.32 -17.77
CA SER A 470 -25.47 27.75 -17.76
C SER A 470 -26.25 28.15 -16.52
N SER A 471 -27.48 28.63 -16.73
CA SER A 471 -28.40 28.90 -15.62
C SER A 471 -28.73 27.64 -14.81
N ALA A 472 -28.68 26.46 -15.45
CA ALA A 472 -28.95 25.18 -14.78
C ALA A 472 -27.79 24.80 -13.86
N VAL A 473 -26.55 24.94 -14.34
CA VAL A 473 -25.34 24.77 -13.53
C VAL A 473 -25.30 25.77 -12.39
N ARG A 474 -25.64 27.04 -12.64
CA ARG A 474 -25.68 28.09 -11.62
C ARG A 474 -26.62 27.76 -10.47
N ARG A 475 -27.78 27.13 -10.76
CA ARG A 475 -28.73 26.67 -9.73
C ARG A 475 -28.20 25.49 -8.91
N ILE A 476 -27.53 24.53 -9.54
CA ILE A 476 -27.11 23.30 -8.84
C ILE A 476 -25.86 23.50 -7.98
N LEU A 477 -25.01 24.48 -8.31
CA LEU A 477 -23.77 24.75 -7.59
C LEU A 477 -23.95 25.08 -6.10
N GLN A 478 -25.13 25.54 -5.68
CA GLN A 478 -25.43 25.74 -4.25
C GLN A 478 -25.27 24.46 -3.42
N PHE A 479 -25.56 23.29 -4.01
CA PHE A 479 -25.40 21.99 -3.34
C PHE A 479 -23.93 21.54 -3.26
N TYR A 480 -23.02 22.18 -3.99
CA TYR A 480 -21.61 21.78 -3.98
C TYR A 480 -20.82 22.46 -2.86
N ILE A 481 -21.36 23.53 -2.28
CA ILE A 481 -20.74 24.24 -1.16
C ILE A 481 -20.54 23.24 0.00
N PRO A 482 -19.31 23.12 0.55
CA PRO A 482 -19.06 22.19 1.65
C PRO A 482 -19.96 22.47 2.86
N MET A 483 -20.42 21.41 3.52
CA MET A 483 -21.16 21.54 4.77
C MET A 483 -20.28 22.15 5.86
N ASP A 484 -20.91 22.85 6.80
CA ASP A 484 -20.23 23.32 8.00
C ASP A 484 -19.74 22.14 8.85
N LYS A 485 -18.55 22.28 9.45
CA LYS A 485 -17.90 21.20 10.20
C LYS A 485 -18.66 20.81 11.46
N GLU A 486 -19.33 21.75 12.13
CA GLU A 486 -20.14 21.45 13.32
C GLU A 486 -21.37 20.65 12.93
N GLN A 487 -22.02 21.01 11.82
CA GLN A 487 -23.15 20.26 11.27
C GLN A 487 -22.74 18.85 10.84
N GLU A 488 -21.59 18.69 10.17
CA GLU A 488 -21.07 17.39 9.79
C GLU A 488 -20.70 16.52 11.01
N ALA A 489 -20.16 17.11 12.07
CA ALA A 489 -19.87 16.40 13.32
C ALA A 489 -21.15 15.87 14.01
N LEU A 490 -22.27 16.60 13.93
CA LEU A 490 -23.56 16.16 14.48
C LEU A 490 -24.08 14.89 13.77
N ILE A 491 -23.85 14.76 12.46
CA ILE A 491 -24.19 13.56 11.68
C ILE A 491 -23.39 12.34 12.17
N TRP A 492 -22.14 12.55 12.63
CA TRP A 492 -21.21 11.48 12.97
C TRP A 492 -21.37 10.89 14.37
N ASN A 493 -22.29 11.40 15.19
CA ASN A 493 -22.61 10.83 16.50
C ASN A 493 -23.41 9.50 16.43
N ALA A 494 -23.61 8.93 15.24
CA ALA A 494 -24.23 7.62 15.03
C ALA A 494 -23.17 6.49 14.89
N PRO A 495 -23.41 5.29 15.45
CA PRO A 495 -22.46 4.18 15.36
C PRO A 495 -22.25 3.74 13.91
N ARG A 496 -20.99 3.78 13.45
CA ARG A 496 -20.60 3.22 12.14
C ARG A 496 -20.49 1.70 12.24
N PRO A 497 -20.96 0.94 11.21
CA PRO A 497 -20.74 -0.50 11.18
C PRO A 497 -19.24 -0.82 11.14
N ALA A 498 -18.84 -1.92 11.80
CA ALA A 498 -17.47 -2.39 11.80
C ALA A 498 -17.00 -2.80 10.39
N ALA A 499 -15.70 -2.61 10.10
CA ALA A 499 -15.12 -3.00 8.81
C ALA A 499 -15.29 -4.51 8.55
N ALA A 500 -15.76 -4.86 7.34
CA ALA A 500 -16.02 -6.25 6.96
C ALA A 500 -14.75 -7.07 6.60
N VAL A 501 -13.58 -6.43 6.55
CA VAL A 501 -12.29 -7.02 6.17
C VAL A 501 -11.27 -6.75 7.29
N PRO A 502 -10.56 -7.78 7.80
CA PRO A 502 -9.53 -7.59 8.83
C PRO A 502 -8.45 -6.60 8.39
N ASP A 503 -7.85 -5.84 9.31
CA ASP A 503 -6.79 -4.87 8.96
C ASP A 503 -5.57 -5.54 8.30
N GLU A 504 -5.29 -6.80 8.64
CA GLU A 504 -4.30 -7.66 7.98
C GLU A 504 -4.61 -7.98 6.52
N GLU A 505 -5.83 -7.73 6.04
CA GLU A 505 -6.23 -7.95 4.65
C GLU A 505 -6.43 -6.64 3.89
N ARG A 506 -6.34 -5.49 4.57
CA ARG A 506 -6.40 -4.15 3.96
C ARG A 506 -5.09 -3.79 3.27
N VAL A 507 -5.17 -2.79 2.40
CA VAL A 507 -4.07 -2.28 1.56
C VAL A 507 -3.55 -0.99 2.15
N GLU A 508 -2.23 -0.89 2.33
CA GLU A 508 -1.55 0.26 2.93
C GLU A 508 -1.75 1.56 2.11
N ASP A 509 -1.78 1.45 0.79
CA ASP A 509 -1.74 2.58 -0.16
C ASP A 509 -3.11 2.90 -0.82
N ALA A 510 -4.23 2.57 -0.17
CA ALA A 510 -5.55 2.90 -0.73
C ALA A 510 -5.87 4.42 -0.74
N GLY A 511 -4.92 5.29 -0.35
CA GLY A 511 -5.10 6.75 -0.31
C GLY A 511 -6.18 7.23 0.66
N LEU A 512 -6.59 6.40 1.62
CA LEU A 512 -7.77 6.69 2.46
C LEU A 512 -7.53 7.79 3.49
N ASN A 513 -6.28 8.09 3.84
CA ASN A 513 -5.92 8.97 4.95
C ASN A 513 -5.39 10.35 4.51
N ASP A 514 -5.42 10.69 3.22
CA ASP A 514 -4.73 11.87 2.67
C ASP A 514 -5.25 13.23 3.19
N ASP A 515 -6.47 13.28 3.74
CA ASP A 515 -7.00 14.53 4.35
C ASP A 515 -6.60 14.70 5.81
N ALA A 516 -6.31 13.61 6.53
CA ALA A 516 -5.92 13.68 7.93
C ALA A 516 -4.59 14.43 8.08
N ASP A 517 -3.67 14.24 7.11
CA ASP A 517 -2.36 14.88 7.12
C ASP A 517 -2.41 16.35 6.64
N ARG A 518 -3.42 16.77 5.86
CA ARG A 518 -3.63 18.19 5.50
C ARG A 518 -4.24 19.00 6.64
N ALA A 519 -5.08 18.37 7.47
CA ALA A 519 -5.62 19.02 8.66
C ALA A 519 -4.56 19.19 9.77
N SER A 520 -3.62 18.25 9.91
CA SER A 520 -2.57 18.33 10.93
C SER A 520 -1.43 19.28 10.56
N THR A 521 -1.08 19.42 9.28
CA THR A 521 0.00 20.34 8.85
C THR A 521 -0.40 21.81 8.88
N LEU A 522 -1.69 22.14 8.83
CA LEU A 522 -2.20 23.51 9.00
C LEU A 522 -2.50 23.86 10.46
N ALA A 523 -2.78 22.88 11.33
CA ALA A 523 -2.96 23.12 12.76
C ALA A 523 -1.63 23.38 13.51
N ALA A 524 -0.49 23.01 12.90
CA ALA A 524 0.84 23.19 13.49
C ALA A 524 1.52 24.52 13.09
N SER A 525 1.01 25.26 12.09
CA SER A 525 1.61 26.53 11.65
C SER A 525 1.04 27.78 12.33
N ASP A 526 -0.02 27.66 13.12
CA ASP A 526 -0.74 28.81 13.71
C ASP A 526 -0.53 28.96 15.24
N TYR A 527 0.52 28.35 15.80
CA TYR A 527 0.93 28.56 17.20
C TYR A 527 2.41 28.95 17.30
N VAL A 528 2.78 30.05 16.64
CA VAL A 528 3.98 30.83 17.01
C VAL A 528 3.60 32.31 17.04
N GLU A 529 3.30 32.76 18.26
CA GLU A 529 3.44 34.11 18.83
C GLU A 529 2.22 34.50 19.67
N ILE A 530 2.49 34.68 20.96
CA ILE A 530 2.12 35.82 21.82
C ILE A 530 2.15 35.26 23.25
N THR A 531 3.26 35.49 23.96
CA THR A 531 3.27 35.92 25.37
C THR A 531 4.72 36.16 25.84
N ALA A 532 5.00 37.46 26.02
CA ALA A 532 6.07 38.12 26.78
C ALA A 532 7.55 37.86 26.42
#